data_AF-A0A2W5F9U2-F1
#
_entry.id   AF-A0A2W5F9U2-F1
#
_cell.length_a   1.000
_cell.length_b   1.000
_cell.length_c   1.000
_cell.angle_alpha   90.00
_cell.angle_beta   90.00
_cell.angle_gamma   90.00
#
_symmetry.space_group_name_H-M   'P 1'
#
loop_
_entity.id
_entity.type
_entity.pdbx_description
1 polymer ?
#
loop_
_entity_poly.entity_id
_entity_poly.type
_entity_poly.pdbx_seq_one_letter_code
_entity_poly.pdbx_strand_id
1 'polypeptide(L)'
;KRIVTTLAKAKALRSYVEPLITKTKKNENVGQISHNHRIVFSYLHDKLAVKELFTVVGPKIADRPGGYTRIIKLGIRPGDNAEKAMIELVDFNEIYGKTAAKATTEEPAKKTRRSRKGATAKAEETTTADVNEISDATVVEETPETPATDSTEEKTAE
;
A
#
# COMPACT_ATOMS: atom_id res chain seq x y z
N LYS A 1 -6.06 5.52 5.54
CA LYS A 1 -6.38 4.14 5.95
C LYS A 1 -5.11 3.27 5.90
N ARG A 2 -4.22 3.39 6.87
CA ARG A 2 -2.93 2.67 6.94
C ARG A 2 -2.53 2.42 8.39
N ILE A 3 -1.83 1.33 8.67
CA ILE A 3 -1.28 1.02 10.00
C ILE A 3 0.13 0.43 9.86
N VAL A 4 0.97 0.60 10.88
CA VAL A 4 2.31 0.00 10.95
C VAL A 4 2.31 -1.11 11.99
N THR A 5 2.77 -2.29 11.60
CA THR A 5 2.81 -3.49 12.46
C THR A 5 4.01 -4.36 12.08
N THR A 6 4.12 -5.57 12.64
CA THR A 6 5.16 -6.52 12.23
C THR A 6 4.78 -7.22 10.92
N LEU A 7 5.77 -7.65 10.14
CA LEU A 7 5.55 -8.31 8.86
C LEU A 7 4.66 -9.57 8.99
N ALA A 8 4.88 -10.36 10.04
CA ALA A 8 4.07 -11.55 10.30
C ALA A 8 2.59 -11.19 10.53
N LYS A 9 2.32 -10.16 11.35
CA LYS A 9 0.96 -9.68 11.62
C LYS A 9 0.31 -9.08 10.36
N ALA A 10 1.06 -8.32 9.56
CA ALA A 10 0.55 -7.76 8.30
C ALA A 10 0.13 -8.87 7.31
N LYS A 11 0.94 -9.93 7.17
CA LYS A 11 0.62 -11.08 6.31
C LYS A 11 -0.62 -11.83 6.79
N ALA A 12 -0.76 -12.05 8.09
CA ALA A 12 -1.94 -12.67 8.68
C ALA A 12 -3.21 -11.79 8.55
N LEU A 13 -3.05 -10.46 8.66
CA LEU A 13 -4.17 -9.54 8.51
C LEU A 13 -4.74 -9.57 7.08
N ARG A 14 -3.91 -9.80 6.06
CA ARG A 14 -4.36 -9.87 4.66
C ARG A 14 -5.38 -10.98 4.44
N SER A 15 -5.11 -12.19 4.93
CA SER A 15 -6.05 -13.32 4.78
C SER A 15 -7.35 -13.11 5.55
N TYR A 16 -7.31 -12.33 6.64
CA TYR A 16 -8.47 -12.02 7.46
C TYR A 16 -9.35 -10.90 6.86
N VAL A 17 -8.75 -9.80 6.41
CA VAL A 17 -9.46 -8.57 6.01
C VAL A 17 -9.98 -8.63 4.57
N GLU A 18 -9.25 -9.26 3.63
CA GLU A 18 -9.69 -9.27 2.22
C GLU A 18 -11.05 -9.93 1.99
N PRO A 19 -11.38 -11.08 2.63
CA PRO A 19 -12.73 -11.65 2.54
C PRO A 19 -13.82 -10.73 3.10
N LEU A 20 -13.52 -9.95 4.14
CA LEU A 20 -14.48 -9.00 4.73
C LEU A 20 -14.75 -7.82 3.79
N ILE A 21 -13.72 -7.27 3.15
CA ILE A 21 -13.87 -6.24 2.11
C ILE A 21 -14.63 -6.80 0.90
N THR A 22 -14.37 -8.05 0.52
CA THR A 22 -15.10 -8.67 -0.60
C THR A 22 -16.61 -8.75 -0.35
N LYS A 23 -17.02 -8.98 0.91
CA LYS A 23 -18.44 -9.00 1.29
C LYS A 23 -19.12 -7.64 1.13
N THR A 24 -18.39 -6.52 1.11
CA THR A 24 -18.99 -5.21 0.86
C THR A 24 -19.23 -4.91 -0.61
N LYS A 25 -18.79 -5.76 -1.54
CA LYS A 25 -19.07 -5.61 -2.97
C LYS A 25 -20.35 -6.34 -3.40
N LYS A 26 -20.69 -7.45 -2.73
CA LYS A 26 -21.83 -8.32 -3.07
C LYS A 26 -23.13 -7.81 -2.45
N ASN A 27 -23.52 -6.60 -2.86
CA ASN A 27 -24.56 -5.79 -2.19
C ASN A 27 -25.73 -5.42 -3.12
N GLU A 28 -26.05 -6.25 -4.11
CA GLU A 28 -27.07 -5.91 -5.13
C GLU A 28 -28.47 -5.72 -4.52
N ASN A 29 -28.78 -6.45 -3.43
CA ASN A 29 -30.09 -6.44 -2.79
C ASN A 29 -30.00 -6.04 -1.31
N VAL A 30 -31.04 -5.37 -0.80
CA VAL A 30 -31.14 -4.96 0.62
C VAL A 30 -31.00 -6.14 1.58
N GLY A 31 -31.56 -7.31 1.22
CA GLY A 31 -31.42 -8.54 2.01
C GLY A 31 -29.98 -9.05 2.10
N GLN A 32 -29.21 -8.95 1.01
CA GLN A 32 -27.81 -9.35 0.98
C GLN A 32 -26.94 -8.40 1.82
N ILE A 33 -27.20 -7.10 1.74
CA ILE A 33 -26.50 -6.08 2.54
C ILE A 33 -26.65 -6.37 4.03
N SER A 34 -27.88 -6.58 4.52
CA SER A 34 -28.16 -6.89 5.93
C SER A 34 -27.49 -8.18 6.39
N HIS A 35 -27.53 -9.23 5.58
CA HIS A 35 -26.86 -10.50 5.87
C HIS A 35 -25.34 -10.35 5.94
N ASN A 36 -24.73 -9.65 4.98
CA ASN A 36 -23.30 -9.38 4.96
C ASN A 36 -22.88 -8.52 6.16
N HIS A 37 -23.69 -7.55 6.58
CA HIS A 37 -23.44 -6.73 7.75
C HIS A 37 -23.39 -7.56 9.03
N ARG A 38 -24.31 -8.52 9.20
CA ARG A 38 -24.31 -9.47 10.33
C ARG A 38 -23.08 -10.36 10.33
N ILE A 39 -22.69 -10.89 9.17
CA ILE A 39 -21.47 -11.70 9.05
C ILE A 39 -20.24 -10.86 9.39
N VAL A 40 -20.05 -9.69 8.79
CA VAL A 40 -18.86 -8.87 9.08
C VAL A 40 -18.83 -8.45 10.56
N PHE A 41 -19.99 -8.17 11.15
CA PHE A 41 -20.09 -7.86 12.57
C PHE A 41 -19.65 -9.03 13.47
N SER A 42 -19.92 -10.29 13.10
CA SER A 42 -19.45 -11.46 13.86
C SER A 42 -17.93 -11.65 13.81
N TYR A 43 -17.23 -10.97 12.90
CA TYR A 43 -15.76 -10.96 12.86
C TYR A 43 -15.20 -9.75 13.62
N LEU A 44 -15.66 -8.55 13.29
CA LEU A 44 -15.09 -7.31 13.82
C LEU A 44 -15.60 -6.92 15.21
N HIS A 45 -16.83 -7.32 15.57
CA HIS A 45 -17.50 -6.97 16.82
C HIS A 45 -17.62 -5.46 17.14
N ASP A 46 -17.39 -4.60 16.15
CA ASP A 46 -17.44 -3.14 16.29
C ASP A 46 -18.42 -2.55 15.27
N LYS A 47 -19.42 -1.82 15.76
CA LYS A 47 -20.44 -1.16 14.93
C LYS A 47 -19.87 -0.02 14.10
N LEU A 48 -18.89 0.72 14.63
CA LEU A 48 -18.29 1.86 13.95
C LEU A 48 -17.43 1.40 12.77
N ALA A 49 -16.59 0.40 13.00
CA ALA A 49 -15.77 -0.20 11.94
C ALA A 49 -16.63 -0.79 10.80
N VAL A 50 -17.72 -1.49 11.12
CA VAL A 50 -18.60 -2.07 10.09
C VAL A 50 -19.30 -0.95 9.30
N LYS A 51 -19.83 0.08 9.97
CA LYS A 51 -20.45 1.23 9.29
C LYS A 51 -19.46 1.88 8.31
N GLU A 52 -18.24 2.15 8.76
CA GLU A 52 -17.19 2.76 7.94
C GLU A 52 -16.81 1.86 6.75
N LEU A 53 -16.77 0.55 6.95
CA LEU A 53 -16.44 -0.42 5.91
C LEU A 53 -17.47 -0.39 4.76
N PHE A 54 -18.76 -0.36 5.07
CA PHE A 54 -19.82 -0.35 4.05
C PHE A 54 -20.05 1.03 3.41
N THR A 55 -19.85 2.12 4.16
CA THR A 55 -20.17 3.48 3.68
C THR A 55 -19.02 4.16 2.95
N VAL A 56 -17.79 4.06 3.48
CA VAL A 56 -16.64 4.79 2.95
C VAL A 56 -15.72 3.88 2.14
N VAL A 57 -15.45 2.67 2.65
CA VAL A 57 -14.45 1.76 2.06
C VAL A 57 -15.00 0.99 0.87
N GLY A 58 -16.18 0.39 1.02
CA GLY A 58 -16.83 -0.43 -0.01
C GLY A 58 -16.96 0.27 -1.37
N PRO A 59 -17.53 1.49 -1.45
CA PRO A 59 -17.70 2.20 -2.71
C PRO A 59 -16.38 2.52 -3.42
N LYS A 60 -15.33 2.90 -2.68
CA LYS A 60 -14.03 3.24 -3.29
C LYS A 60 -13.28 2.04 -3.87
N ILE A 61 -13.60 0.84 -3.40
CA ILE A 61 -12.89 -0.41 -3.74
C ILE A 61 -13.72 -1.29 -4.70
N ALA A 62 -14.95 -0.86 -5.04
CA ALA A 62 -15.92 -1.63 -5.81
C ALA A 62 -15.37 -2.13 -7.16
N ASP A 63 -14.54 -1.34 -7.84
CA ASP A 63 -14.05 -1.68 -9.19
C ASP A 63 -12.91 -2.71 -9.17
N ARG A 64 -12.19 -2.86 -8.06
CA ARG A 64 -11.01 -3.73 -7.97
C ARG A 64 -11.40 -5.20 -7.79
N PRO A 65 -10.94 -6.16 -8.62
CA PRO A 65 -11.33 -7.57 -8.50
C PRO A 65 -10.78 -8.28 -7.24
N GLY A 66 -9.65 -7.81 -6.69
CA GLY A 66 -9.02 -8.37 -5.49
C GLY A 66 -7.71 -7.67 -5.14
N GLY A 67 -7.07 -8.05 -4.04
CA GLY A 67 -5.84 -7.42 -3.58
C GLY A 67 -6.07 -5.99 -3.08
N TYR A 68 -6.97 -5.85 -2.11
CA TYR A 68 -7.39 -4.55 -1.56
C TYR A 68 -6.35 -3.93 -0.62
N THR A 69 -5.46 -4.77 -0.08
CA THR A 69 -4.43 -4.36 0.86
C THR A 69 -3.05 -4.44 0.21
N ARG A 70 -2.17 -3.52 0.58
CA ARG A 70 -0.74 -3.51 0.21
C ARG A 70 0.10 -3.56 1.46
N ILE A 71 1.15 -4.39 1.44
CA ILE A 71 2.14 -4.49 2.53
C ILE A 71 3.47 -3.93 2.01
N ILE A 72 4.04 -2.96 2.73
CA ILE A 72 5.33 -2.34 2.45
C ILE A 72 6.25 -2.60 3.65
N LYS A 73 7.46 -3.13 3.41
CA LYS A 73 8.46 -3.32 4.48
C LYS A 73 9.09 -1.98 4.84
N LEU A 74 9.22 -1.70 6.14
CA LEU A 74 9.77 -0.43 6.64
C LEU A 74 11.14 -0.57 7.33
N GLY A 75 11.67 -1.78 7.45
CA GLY A 75 12.92 -2.08 8.17
C GLY A 75 12.67 -2.76 9.51
N ILE A 76 13.65 -2.70 10.42
CA ILE A 76 13.65 -3.47 11.66
C ILE A 76 13.30 -2.59 12.87
N ARG A 77 12.62 -3.14 13.88
CA ARG A 77 12.34 -2.47 15.14
C ARG A 77 13.54 -2.60 16.11
N PRO A 78 14.00 -1.49 16.73
CA PRO A 78 15.06 -1.55 17.73
C PRO A 78 14.55 -2.26 19.00
N GLY A 79 15.41 -3.07 19.62
CA GLY A 79 15.13 -3.78 20.86
C GLY A 79 14.82 -5.27 20.66
N ASP A 80 13.97 -5.63 19.70
CA ASP A 80 13.57 -7.03 19.46
C ASP A 80 13.84 -7.55 18.05
N ASN A 81 14.50 -6.73 17.22
CA ASN A 81 14.90 -7.06 15.85
C ASN A 81 13.73 -7.55 14.95
N ALA A 82 12.49 -7.18 15.27
CA ALA A 82 11.32 -7.61 14.50
C ALA A 82 11.18 -6.80 13.19
N GLU A 83 10.91 -7.47 12.06
CA GLU A 83 10.62 -6.80 10.80
C GLU A 83 9.29 -6.01 10.89
N LYS A 84 9.36 -4.70 10.66
CA LYS A 84 8.20 -3.81 10.54
C LYS A 84 7.68 -3.77 9.11
N ALA A 85 6.36 -3.70 9.00
CA ALA A 85 5.66 -3.49 7.75
C ALA A 85 4.48 -2.54 7.94
N MET A 86 4.25 -1.69 6.95
CA MET A 86 3.04 -0.90 6.82
C MET A 86 2.04 -1.66 5.97
N ILE A 87 0.79 -1.75 6.43
CA ILE A 87 -0.33 -2.26 5.64
C ILE A 87 -1.32 -1.14 5.37
N GLU A 88 -1.70 -0.97 4.11
CA GLU A 88 -2.59 0.10 3.64
C GLU A 88 -3.67 -0.44 2.69
N LEU A 89 -4.79 0.29 2.60
CA LEU A 89 -5.77 0.07 1.52
C LEU A 89 -5.29 0.76 0.25
N VAL A 90 -5.26 0.00 -0.86
CA VAL A 90 -4.67 0.45 -2.13
C VAL A 90 -5.35 1.70 -2.67
N ASP A 91 -6.69 1.71 -2.70
CA ASP A 91 -7.49 2.78 -3.31
C ASP A 91 -7.68 4.00 -2.38
N PHE A 92 -7.03 3.98 -1.20
CA PHE A 92 -6.97 5.11 -0.26
C PHE A 92 -5.59 5.77 -0.22
N ASN A 93 -4.70 5.41 -1.14
CA ASN A 93 -3.39 6.01 -1.26
C ASN A 93 -3.43 7.21 -2.24
N GLU A 94 -3.52 8.41 -1.67
CA GLU A 94 -3.59 9.67 -2.43
C GLU A 94 -2.23 10.15 -2.94
N ILE A 95 -1.13 9.67 -2.33
CA ILE A 95 0.23 10.17 -2.59
C ILE A 95 0.83 9.47 -3.81
N TYR A 96 0.63 8.16 -3.94
CA TYR A 96 1.24 7.36 -5.00
C TYR A 96 0.30 7.05 -6.19
N GLY A 97 -0.97 7.44 -6.11
CA GLY A 97 -1.98 7.18 -7.16
C GLY A 97 -1.98 8.20 -8.31
N LYS A 98 -1.57 9.46 -8.07
CA LYS A 98 -1.58 10.52 -9.10
C LYS A 98 -0.54 10.32 -10.21
N THR A 99 0.53 9.57 -9.94
CA THR A 99 1.59 9.30 -10.93
C THR A 99 1.28 8.10 -11.83
N ALA A 100 0.50 7.12 -11.36
CA ALA A 100 0.14 5.93 -12.13
C ALA A 100 -0.98 6.19 -13.16
N ALA A 101 -1.93 7.08 -12.87
CA ALA A 101 -3.00 7.45 -13.80
C ALA A 101 -2.50 8.23 -15.04
N LYS A 102 -1.26 8.76 -14.99
CA LYS A 102 -0.61 9.44 -16.11
C LYS A 102 0.10 8.48 -17.06
N ALA A 103 0.32 7.22 -16.67
CA ALA A 103 1.06 6.23 -17.45
C ALA A 103 0.16 5.38 -18.37
N THR A 104 -1.16 5.38 -18.18
CA THR A 104 -2.10 4.55 -18.96
C THR A 104 -2.83 5.31 -20.08
N THR A 105 -2.51 6.59 -20.31
CA THR A 105 -3.15 7.41 -21.38
C THR A 105 -2.26 7.60 -22.62
N GLU A 106 -1.02 7.12 -22.58
CA GLU A 106 -0.08 7.22 -23.71
C GLU A 106 0.40 5.83 -24.13
N GLU A 107 -0.44 5.07 -24.83
CA GLU A 107 0.04 3.96 -25.68
C GLU A 107 0.38 4.50 -27.08
N PRO A 108 1.66 4.58 -27.48
CA PRO A 108 2.00 4.69 -28.89
C PRO A 108 1.93 3.29 -29.52
N ALA A 109 0.91 3.07 -30.33
CA ALA A 109 0.78 1.92 -31.21
C ALA A 109 2.05 1.73 -32.07
N LYS A 110 2.71 0.56 -32.00
CA LYS A 110 3.66 0.12 -33.02
C LYS A 110 3.44 -1.32 -33.48
N LYS A 111 2.84 -1.36 -34.66
CA LYS A 111 2.75 -2.38 -35.70
C LYS A 111 4.06 -3.19 -35.90
N THR A 112 3.90 -4.51 -35.94
CA THR A 112 4.57 -5.51 -36.81
C THR A 112 6.08 -5.45 -37.07
N ARG A 113 6.83 -6.45 -36.59
CA ARG A 113 7.98 -7.03 -37.32
C ARG A 113 8.41 -8.39 -36.76
N ARG A 114 7.62 -9.44 -36.97
CA ARG A 114 8.09 -10.84 -36.76
C ARG A 114 7.79 -11.69 -37.99
N SER A 115 8.36 -11.28 -39.11
CA SER A 115 8.61 -12.14 -40.27
C SER A 115 10.12 -12.33 -40.40
N ARG A 116 10.56 -13.60 -40.50
CA ARG A 116 11.95 -14.09 -40.72
C ARG A 116 12.82 -13.94 -39.47
N LYS A 117 13.26 -14.97 -38.72
CA LYS A 117 13.74 -16.33 -39.00
C LYS A 117 14.63 -16.42 -40.24
N GLY A 118 15.94 -16.45 -40.00
CA GLY A 118 16.95 -16.90 -40.94
C GLY A 118 18.31 -16.22 -40.76
N ALA A 119 19.32 -17.04 -40.41
CA ALA A 119 20.77 -16.86 -40.60
C ALA A 119 21.49 -15.84 -39.71
N THR A 120 22.71 -16.04 -39.19
CA THR A 120 23.67 -17.16 -39.06
C THR A 120 24.78 -16.64 -38.13
N ALA A 121 25.52 -17.56 -37.51
CA ALA A 121 26.65 -17.38 -36.60
C ALA A 121 27.78 -16.43 -37.08
N LYS A 122 28.56 -15.84 -36.15
CA LYS A 122 29.96 -16.26 -35.80
C LYS A 122 30.67 -15.26 -34.84
N ALA A 123 31.47 -15.84 -33.91
CA ALA A 123 32.74 -15.37 -33.29
C ALA A 123 32.75 -14.10 -32.38
N GLU A 124 33.07 -14.23 -31.07
CA GLU A 124 34.43 -14.15 -30.41
C GLU A 124 34.92 -12.68 -30.27
N GLU A 125 35.51 -12.15 -29.19
CA GLU A 125 35.98 -12.62 -27.88
C GLU A 125 36.34 -11.36 -27.02
N THR A 126 36.49 -11.55 -25.69
CA THR A 126 37.44 -10.92 -24.71
C THR A 126 37.36 -9.44 -24.20
N THR A 127 37.25 -9.32 -22.84
CA THR A 127 38.00 -8.47 -21.86
C THR A 127 37.93 -6.92 -21.95
N THR A 128 37.98 -6.06 -20.92
CA THR A 128 38.14 -6.07 -19.45
C THR A 128 37.80 -4.66 -18.91
N ALA A 129 37.54 -4.59 -17.61
CA ALA A 129 37.39 -3.46 -16.67
C ALA A 129 37.98 -2.06 -16.99
N ASP A 130 37.27 -1.03 -16.53
CA ASP A 130 37.77 0.16 -15.77
C ASP A 130 36.53 0.90 -15.21
N VAL A 131 36.18 0.80 -13.91
CA VAL A 131 36.60 1.67 -12.80
C VAL A 131 36.62 3.16 -13.15
N ASN A 132 35.66 3.92 -12.62
CA ASN A 132 35.87 5.33 -12.35
C ASN A 132 35.15 5.72 -11.05
N GLU A 133 35.97 5.95 -10.03
CA GLU A 133 35.63 6.35 -8.67
C GLU A 133 36.41 7.64 -8.40
N ILE A 134 35.72 8.80 -8.33
CA ILE A 134 36.19 10.09 -7.78
C ILE A 134 34.90 10.77 -7.28
N SER A 135 34.51 10.59 -6.01
CA SER A 135 34.86 11.40 -4.84
C SER A 135 34.34 12.84 -4.90
N ASP A 136 33.39 13.17 -4.02
CA ASP A 136 33.52 14.36 -3.17
C ASP A 136 32.70 14.18 -1.89
N ALA A 137 33.34 14.48 -0.77
CA ALA A 137 32.86 14.34 0.60
C ALA A 137 33.18 15.64 1.33
N THR A 138 32.23 16.17 2.11
CA THR A 138 32.39 17.01 3.34
C THR A 138 31.03 17.71 3.61
N VAL A 139 30.27 17.39 4.67
CA VAL A 139 30.42 17.58 6.13
C VAL A 139 30.05 19.01 6.61
N VAL A 140 29.17 19.06 7.62
CA VAL A 140 28.85 20.06 8.69
C VAL A 140 27.31 20.04 8.85
N GLU A 141 26.65 19.31 9.76
CA GLU A 141 26.63 19.29 11.23
C GLU A 141 26.24 20.63 11.90
N GLU A 142 24.97 20.77 12.30
CA GLU A 142 24.58 21.23 13.65
C GLU A 142 23.08 20.97 13.92
N THR A 143 22.82 20.31 15.06
CA THR A 143 21.57 20.27 15.86
C THR A 143 21.99 20.82 17.24
N PRO A 144 21.12 21.08 18.24
CA PRO A 144 19.65 21.17 18.33
C PRO A 144 19.17 22.41 19.14
N GLU A 145 17.86 22.60 19.35
CA GLU A 145 17.25 22.83 20.69
C GLU A 145 15.73 23.08 20.60
N THR A 146 14.99 22.34 21.44
CA THR A 146 13.63 22.61 21.95
C THR A 146 13.77 22.96 23.43
N PRO A 147 12.84 23.69 24.08
CA PRO A 147 11.78 22.97 24.83
C PRO A 147 10.44 23.73 25.03
N ALA A 148 9.40 22.96 25.42
CA ALA A 148 8.36 23.21 26.47
C ALA A 148 7.61 24.57 26.49
N THR A 149 6.32 24.75 26.84
CA THR A 149 5.21 24.07 27.52
C THR A 149 4.01 25.03 27.34
N ASP A 150 2.74 24.64 27.30
CA ASP A 150 1.94 24.43 28.51
C ASP A 150 0.56 23.81 28.18
N SER A 151 0.06 23.05 29.15
CA SER A 151 -1.27 22.48 29.22
C SER A 151 -2.12 23.28 30.21
N THR A 152 -3.44 23.04 30.21
CA THR A 152 -4.38 23.17 31.35
C THR A 152 -5.36 24.35 31.35
N GLU A 153 -6.58 24.00 31.78
CA GLU A 153 -7.76 24.77 32.25
C GLU A 153 -8.74 25.30 31.20
N GLU A 154 -10.06 25.32 31.40
CA GLU A 154 -11.07 24.66 32.24
C GLU A 154 -12.42 25.33 31.86
N LYS A 155 -13.58 24.68 32.10
CA LYS A 155 -14.96 25.24 32.15
C LYS A 155 -15.60 25.67 30.79
N THR A 156 -16.89 25.47 30.49
CA THR A 156 -18.10 25.38 31.35
C THR A 156 -19.30 24.74 30.61
N ALA A 157 -20.15 24.05 31.39
CA ALA A 157 -21.60 23.83 31.28
C ALA A 157 -22.42 24.42 30.11
N GLU A 158 -23.27 23.59 29.48
CA GLU A 158 -24.76 23.61 29.52
C GLU A 158 -25.33 22.31 28.91
#